data_AF-A0A942SI02-F1
#
_entry.id   AF-A0A942SI02-F1
#
_cell.length_a   1.000
_cell.length_b   1.000
_cell.length_c   1.000
_cell.angle_alpha   90.00
_cell.angle_beta   90.00
_cell.angle_gamma   90.00
#
_symmetry.space_group_name_H-M   'P 1'
#
loop_
_entity.id
_entity.type
_entity.pdbx_description
1 polymer ?
#
loop_
_entity_poly.entity_id
_entity_poly.type
_entity_poly.pdbx_seq_one_letter_code
_entity_poly.pdbx_strand_id
1 'polypeptide(L)'
;MSKLSFFTPVAYKTVPQSIELKLLEKVDNYFYLGGKKAYVIQGSAKTEQKEVVLCESTSSLLTRIGKVLSYFTLVVPLAMLIVKSTLRSKHSFNLIDAKQKLEEGINFSEETAAKIQLLIPKIIHRQRDEAIEWLADNYNLVFKLKEVPDVVYKMAFPGVSILIGKKLLNAKARSDNRFANMVKAQEVCLAHGLGLLRIPHAKKIEVEAGGTRYTLIAEENLDFASEESAQEALYHKYSTELNETARQLAVFVANTGFNDVTWRNIPLLNEADGFHGPRRVALIDLEHMENAANGFIGDANGSRGLIGCVSEEQIDRVIAEASKQGVTLSRAQVLDAKKRRLQKLEEDSRLRTFYANKGITTGQEPIQVDLDSLGLDLEEEGQIRVSVVDKSGKLSWEEKPVTLGKAAEDVIAEITRLIGKSPDNASIQGKRYGVLNTHEEPFMTYNWLGLPRERMITNEEEEKQLWLYRIVQALVDKGHIFKLDKVNGHGYFIQA
;
A
#
# COMPACT_ATOMS: atom_id res chain seq x y z
N MET A 1 -1.98 29.33 23.87
CA MET A 1 -2.44 29.43 22.47
C MET A 1 -1.40 30.23 21.68
N SER A 2 -0.86 29.67 20.60
CA SER A 2 0.18 30.31 19.79
C SER A 2 -0.44 31.22 18.74
N LYS A 3 -0.07 32.50 18.75
CA LYS A 3 -0.46 33.44 17.69
C LYS A 3 0.42 33.22 16.46
N LEU A 4 -0.17 33.32 15.28
CA LEU A 4 0.58 33.26 14.02
C LEU A 4 1.59 34.42 13.94
N SER A 5 2.86 34.10 13.68
CA SER A 5 3.89 35.13 13.52
C SER A 5 3.58 36.07 12.36
N PHE A 6 3.91 37.35 12.52
CA PHE A 6 3.68 38.39 11.51
C PHE A 6 4.29 38.02 10.15
N PHE A 7 5.49 37.42 10.14
CA PHE A 7 6.19 37.08 8.90
C PHE A 7 5.81 35.72 8.30
N THR A 8 5.01 34.91 9.00
CA THR A 8 4.52 33.65 8.44
C THR A 8 3.41 33.94 7.44
N PRO A 9 3.59 33.70 6.14
CA PRO A 9 2.59 34.06 5.13
C PRO A 9 1.33 33.19 5.27
N VAL A 10 0.18 33.78 4.97
CA VAL A 10 -1.10 33.06 4.91
C VAL A 10 -1.43 32.71 3.46
N ALA A 11 -1.96 31.50 3.25
CA ALA A 11 -2.44 31.02 1.97
C ALA A 11 -3.90 30.56 2.08
N TYR A 12 -4.71 30.91 1.09
CA TYR A 12 -6.13 30.56 1.04
C TYR A 12 -6.39 29.68 -0.19
N LYS A 13 -6.84 28.44 -0.01
CA LYS A 13 -7.22 27.59 -1.15
C LYS A 13 -8.62 27.93 -1.67
N THR A 14 -8.76 27.95 -3.01
CA THR A 14 -9.97 27.70 -3.84
C THR A 14 -11.33 28.07 -3.25
N VAL A 15 -11.56 29.37 -3.02
CA VAL A 15 -12.88 30.01 -2.87
C VAL A 15 -12.78 31.38 -3.57
N PRO A 16 -13.86 31.97 -4.12
CA PRO A 16 -13.85 33.40 -4.43
C PRO A 16 -13.49 34.20 -3.17
N GLN A 17 -12.23 34.62 -3.12
CA GLN A 17 -11.70 35.45 -2.06
C GLN A 17 -12.20 36.90 -2.26
N SER A 18 -12.55 37.59 -1.18
CA SER A 18 -12.68 39.04 -1.21
C SER A 18 -11.36 39.65 -1.67
N ILE A 19 -11.43 40.86 -2.26
CA ILE A 19 -10.24 41.59 -2.73
C ILE A 19 -9.22 41.77 -1.60
N GLU A 20 -9.70 41.99 -0.37
CA GLU A 20 -8.86 42.14 0.83
C GLU A 20 -8.04 40.87 1.14
N LEU A 21 -8.64 39.68 1.06
CA LEU A 21 -7.93 38.42 1.31
C LEU A 21 -6.91 38.12 0.20
N LYS A 22 -7.24 38.42 -1.07
CA LYS A 22 -6.29 38.32 -2.19
C LYS A 22 -5.09 39.24 -1.98
N LEU A 23 -5.35 40.46 -1.51
CA LEU A 23 -4.30 41.43 -1.25
C LEU A 23 -3.43 40.98 -0.07
N LEU A 24 -4.02 40.48 1.01
CA LEU A 24 -3.29 39.94 2.16
C LEU A 24 -2.37 38.79 1.72
N GLU A 25 -2.89 37.82 0.99
CA GLU A 25 -2.11 36.67 0.50
C GLU A 25 -0.97 37.13 -0.42
N LYS A 26 -1.19 38.10 -1.32
CA LYS A 26 -0.13 38.65 -2.18
C LYS A 26 0.97 39.33 -1.38
N VAL A 27 0.60 40.19 -0.43
CA VAL A 27 1.54 40.95 0.39
C VAL A 27 2.30 40.03 1.35
N ASP A 28 1.64 39.03 1.91
CA ASP A 28 2.30 37.98 2.69
C ASP A 28 3.30 37.19 1.85
N ASN A 29 2.90 36.80 0.64
CA ASN A 29 3.77 36.10 -0.27
C ASN A 29 4.93 36.97 -0.76
N TYR A 30 4.84 38.30 -0.77
CA TYR A 30 5.96 39.18 -1.12
C TYR A 30 7.15 38.94 -0.17
N PHE A 31 6.90 38.88 1.14
CA PHE A 31 7.94 38.67 2.15
C PHE A 31 8.40 37.21 2.30
N TYR A 32 7.74 36.28 1.63
CA TYR A 32 8.03 34.86 1.77
C TYR A 32 9.23 34.43 0.91
N LEU A 33 10.30 34.00 1.58
CA LEU A 33 11.53 33.50 0.94
C LEU A 33 11.69 31.97 1.02
N GLY A 34 10.83 31.26 1.74
CA GLY A 34 10.88 29.79 1.89
C GLY A 34 10.39 29.32 3.27
N GLY A 35 10.21 28.01 3.43
CA GLY A 35 9.74 27.37 4.68
C GLY A 35 8.22 27.22 4.75
N LYS A 36 7.68 27.16 5.97
CA LYS A 36 6.24 26.93 6.19
C LYS A 36 5.36 28.13 5.82
N LYS A 37 4.15 27.86 5.31
CA LYS A 37 3.04 28.82 5.21
C LYS A 37 1.90 28.38 6.12
N ALA A 38 1.09 29.35 6.55
CA ALA A 38 -0.16 29.10 7.24
C ALA A 38 -1.30 28.93 6.23
N TYR A 39 -1.79 27.70 6.08
CA TYR A 39 -2.92 27.41 5.21
C TYR A 39 -4.21 27.51 6.00
N VAL A 40 -5.16 28.28 5.48
CA VAL A 40 -6.47 28.45 6.11
C VAL A 40 -7.32 27.21 5.87
N ILE A 41 -7.82 26.64 6.97
CA ILE A 41 -8.67 25.45 6.94
C ILE A 41 -10.09 25.89 6.56
N GLN A 42 -10.64 25.31 5.49
CA GLN A 42 -11.96 25.66 5.00
C GLN A 42 -13.07 25.13 5.93
N GLY A 43 -14.16 25.88 6.08
CA GLY A 43 -15.33 25.46 6.86
C GLY A 43 -15.23 25.64 8.39
N SER A 44 -14.10 26.10 8.93
CA SER A 44 -13.90 26.26 10.38
C SER A 44 -14.47 27.55 10.99
N ALA A 45 -15.25 28.32 10.23
CA ALA A 45 -15.70 29.68 10.60
C ALA A 45 -16.83 29.70 11.63
N LYS A 46 -16.69 28.97 12.75
CA LYS A 46 -17.59 29.12 13.90
C LYS A 46 -17.27 30.34 14.76
N THR A 47 -16.13 31.01 14.54
CA THR A 47 -15.73 32.23 15.24
C THR A 47 -15.16 33.27 14.25
N GLU A 48 -15.04 34.53 14.68
CA GLU A 48 -14.37 35.60 13.91
C GLU A 48 -12.89 35.29 13.57
N GLN A 49 -12.31 34.25 14.18
CA GLN A 49 -10.93 33.81 13.95
C GLN A 49 -10.88 32.64 12.96
N LYS A 50 -10.04 32.76 11.94
CA LYS A 50 -9.83 31.69 10.96
C LYS A 50 -8.83 30.68 11.49
N GLU A 51 -9.12 29.39 11.37
CA GLU A 51 -8.16 28.35 11.74
C GLU A 51 -7.13 28.16 10.63
N VAL A 52 -5.88 27.99 11.02
CA VAL A 52 -4.76 27.78 10.11
C VAL A 52 -3.89 26.62 10.57
N VAL A 53 -3.24 25.94 9.62
CA VAL A 53 -2.21 24.94 9.88
C VAL A 53 -0.92 25.34 9.18
N LEU A 54 0.22 25.10 9.82
CA LEU A 54 1.52 25.30 9.18
C LEU A 54 1.88 24.09 8.34
N CYS A 55 2.16 24.31 7.06
CA CYS A 55 2.64 23.27 6.15
C CYS A 55 3.82 23.81 5.34
N GLU A 56 4.79 22.94 5.04
CA GLU A 56 5.90 23.29 4.15
C GLU A 56 5.40 23.75 2.78
N SER A 57 6.10 24.71 2.21
CA SER A 57 5.81 25.21 0.87
C SER A 57 7.12 25.49 0.16
N THR A 58 7.11 25.32 -1.16
CA THR A 58 8.27 25.61 -2.00
C THR A 58 8.12 27.01 -2.59
N SER A 59 9.26 27.68 -2.74
CA SER A 59 9.37 28.96 -3.43
C SER A 59 10.51 28.81 -4.42
N SER A 60 10.25 29.09 -5.69
CA SER A 60 11.26 28.96 -6.74
C SER A 60 12.45 29.87 -6.45
N LEU A 61 13.66 29.42 -6.79
CA LEU A 61 14.89 30.17 -6.56
C LEU A 61 14.86 31.54 -7.28
N LEU A 62 14.33 31.58 -8.51
CA LEU A 62 14.14 32.81 -9.27
C LEU A 62 13.20 33.80 -8.56
N THR A 63 12.09 33.31 -8.01
CA THR A 63 11.17 34.17 -7.23
C THR A 63 11.85 34.71 -5.97
N ARG A 64 12.69 33.91 -5.30
CA ARG A 64 13.45 34.36 -4.12
C ARG A 64 14.45 35.46 -4.50
N ILE A 65 15.23 35.26 -5.56
CA ILE A 65 16.20 36.26 -6.04
C ILE A 65 15.49 37.55 -6.43
N GLY A 66 14.40 37.48 -7.19
CA GLY A 66 13.64 38.66 -7.59
C GLY A 66 13.11 39.46 -6.40
N LYS A 67 12.62 38.78 -5.35
CA LYS A 67 12.19 39.43 -4.10
C LYS A 67 13.35 40.07 -3.35
N VAL A 68 14.48 39.37 -3.23
CA VAL A 68 15.67 39.92 -2.57
C VAL A 68 16.17 41.16 -3.32
N LEU A 69 16.19 41.13 -4.65
CA LEU A 69 16.52 42.29 -5.47
C LEU A 69 15.54 43.45 -5.25
N SER A 70 14.24 43.19 -5.16
CA SER A 70 13.25 44.23 -4.87
C SER A 70 13.42 44.84 -3.48
N TYR A 71 14.02 44.12 -2.53
CA TYR A 71 14.28 44.65 -1.19
C TYR A 71 15.29 45.80 -1.17
N PHE A 72 16.22 45.85 -2.14
CA PHE A 72 17.19 46.95 -2.26
C PHE A 72 16.56 48.28 -2.70
N THR A 73 15.33 48.26 -3.24
CA THR A 73 14.64 49.50 -3.64
C THR A 73 14.10 50.31 -2.47
N LEU A 74 14.01 49.70 -1.27
CA LEU A 74 13.47 50.24 0.00
C LEU A 74 12.00 50.71 -0.03
N VAL A 75 11.58 51.43 -1.07
CA VAL A 75 10.24 51.96 -1.28
C VAL A 75 9.20 50.84 -1.37
N VAL A 76 9.43 49.83 -2.22
CA VAL A 76 8.49 48.72 -2.41
C VAL A 76 8.32 47.87 -1.14
N PRO A 77 9.41 47.43 -0.45
CA PRO A 77 9.29 46.74 0.83
C PRO A 77 8.54 47.53 1.90
N LEU A 78 8.83 48.83 2.03
CA LEU A 78 8.19 49.67 3.04
C LEU A 78 6.69 49.79 2.79
N ALA A 79 6.29 50.05 1.54
CA ALA A 79 4.88 50.10 1.15
C ALA A 79 4.18 48.75 1.41
N MET A 80 4.81 47.63 1.04
CA MET A 80 4.28 46.29 1.30
C MET A 80 4.15 46.00 2.80
N LEU A 81 5.09 46.46 3.63
CA LEU A 81 5.08 46.24 5.07
C LEU A 81 3.95 47.03 5.75
N ILE A 82 3.71 48.27 5.31
CA ILE A 82 2.56 49.08 5.77
C ILE A 82 1.25 48.38 5.42
N VAL A 83 1.07 47.98 4.16
CA VAL A 83 -0.13 47.26 3.71
C VAL A 83 -0.31 45.96 4.50
N LYS A 84 0.76 45.20 4.73
CA LYS A 84 0.74 43.98 5.53
C LYS A 84 0.26 44.24 6.95
N SER A 85 0.81 45.26 7.61
CA SER A 85 0.44 45.65 8.97
C SER A 85 -1.04 46.02 9.07
N THR A 86 -1.55 46.81 8.11
CA THR A 86 -2.97 47.20 8.08
C THR A 86 -3.90 46.01 7.81
N LEU A 87 -3.51 45.07 6.94
CA LEU A 87 -4.34 43.89 6.66
C LEU A 87 -4.29 42.88 7.82
N ARG A 88 -3.11 42.65 8.42
CA ARG A 88 -2.94 41.75 9.56
C ARG A 88 -3.59 42.25 10.85
N SER A 89 -3.84 43.55 11.00
CA SER A 89 -4.59 44.05 12.17
C SER A 89 -6.09 43.74 12.09
N LYS A 90 -6.63 43.48 10.90
CA LYS A 90 -8.04 43.14 10.67
C LYS A 90 -8.34 41.64 10.65
N HIS A 91 -7.31 40.80 10.62
CA HIS A 91 -7.46 39.36 10.51
C HIS A 91 -6.78 38.63 11.67
N SER A 92 -7.55 37.84 12.41
CA SER A 92 -7.03 36.96 13.46
C SER A 92 -7.00 35.51 12.97
N PHE A 93 -5.92 34.81 13.27
CA PHE A 93 -5.69 33.43 12.90
C PHE A 93 -5.39 32.59 14.12
N ASN A 94 -6.10 31.48 14.27
CA ASN A 94 -5.85 30.48 15.29
C ASN A 94 -5.02 29.33 14.70
N LEU A 95 -3.84 29.08 15.27
CA LEU A 95 -2.96 28.02 14.79
C LEU A 95 -3.39 26.68 15.37
N ILE A 96 -3.77 25.75 14.50
CA ILE A 96 -3.96 24.35 14.86
C ILE A 96 -2.61 23.63 14.86
N ASP A 97 -2.31 22.93 15.96
CA ASP A 97 -1.22 21.99 16.02
C ASP A 97 -1.67 20.64 15.43
N ALA A 98 -1.11 20.27 14.28
CA ALA A 98 -1.41 19.01 13.60
C ALA A 98 -1.04 17.79 14.45
N LYS A 99 0.01 17.88 15.29
CA LYS A 99 0.38 16.81 16.22
C LYS A 99 -0.68 16.65 17.30
N GLN A 100 -1.13 17.76 17.90
CA GLN A 100 -2.21 17.70 18.90
C GLN A 100 -3.47 17.09 18.28
N LYS A 101 -3.85 17.51 17.07
CA LYS A 101 -5.01 16.98 16.36
C LYS A 101 -4.88 15.51 15.95
N LEU A 102 -3.66 15.04 15.71
CA LEU A 102 -3.38 13.62 15.50
C LEU A 102 -3.56 12.83 16.80
N GLU A 103 -3.10 13.37 17.93
CA GLU A 103 -3.18 12.74 19.25
C GLU A 103 -4.59 12.79 19.89
N GLU A 104 -5.44 13.72 19.43
CA GLU A 104 -6.86 13.82 19.83
C GLU A 104 -7.59 12.51 19.54
N GLY A 105 -8.05 11.78 20.58
CA GLY A 105 -8.78 10.52 20.42
C GLY A 105 -8.04 9.27 20.91
N ILE A 106 -6.72 9.36 21.14
CA ILE A 106 -5.96 8.28 21.78
C ILE A 106 -5.84 8.54 23.28
N ASN A 107 -6.75 7.91 24.03
CA ASN A 107 -6.68 7.87 25.49
C ASN A 107 -5.78 6.72 25.93
N PHE A 108 -4.62 7.06 26.48
CA PHE A 108 -3.66 6.10 27.00
C PHE A 108 -3.66 6.18 28.53
N SER A 109 -4.36 5.26 29.19
CA SER A 109 -4.43 5.21 30.65
C SER A 109 -3.13 4.69 31.26
N GLU A 110 -2.84 5.08 32.51
CA GLU A 110 -1.69 4.56 33.27
C GLU A 110 -1.76 3.03 33.43
N GLU A 111 -2.97 2.48 33.58
CA GLU A 111 -3.22 1.04 33.64
C GLU A 111 -2.79 0.33 32.34
N THR A 112 -3.17 0.90 31.18
CA THR A 112 -2.75 0.38 29.88
C THR A 112 -1.23 0.44 29.73
N ALA A 113 -0.62 1.53 30.19
CA ALA A 113 0.83 1.70 30.17
C ALA A 113 1.55 0.61 30.99
N ALA A 114 1.11 0.40 32.23
CA ALA A 114 1.65 -0.61 33.13
C ALA A 114 1.48 -2.03 32.54
N LYS A 115 0.33 -2.31 31.93
CA LYS A 115 0.07 -3.60 31.28
C LYS A 115 0.99 -3.84 30.08
N ILE A 116 1.15 -2.86 29.20
CA ILE A 116 2.09 -2.96 28.07
C ILE A 116 3.50 -3.17 28.60
N GLN A 117 3.93 -2.41 29.61
CA GLN A 117 5.25 -2.52 30.22
C GLN A 117 5.54 -3.95 30.71
N LEU A 118 4.56 -4.61 31.34
CA LEU A 118 4.65 -6.01 31.76
C LEU A 118 4.72 -6.99 30.58
N LEU A 119 4.05 -6.66 29.47
CA LEU A 119 4.00 -7.50 28.27
C LEU A 119 5.21 -7.32 27.34
N ILE A 120 5.99 -6.24 27.47
CA ILE A 120 7.13 -5.95 26.58
C ILE A 120 8.08 -7.15 26.40
N PRO A 121 8.52 -7.87 27.46
CA PRO A 121 9.38 -9.04 27.29
C PRO A 121 8.75 -10.11 26.39
N LYS A 122 7.44 -10.34 26.50
CA LYS A 122 6.70 -11.30 25.67
C LYS A 122 6.56 -10.79 24.23
N ILE A 123 6.26 -9.50 24.06
CA ILE A 123 6.12 -8.83 22.75
C ILE A 123 7.43 -8.94 21.94
N ILE A 124 8.58 -8.63 22.56
CA ILE A 124 9.88 -8.65 21.88
C ILE A 124 10.27 -10.06 21.44
N HIS A 125 9.97 -11.06 22.27
CA HIS A 125 10.25 -12.47 21.97
C HIS A 125 9.13 -13.18 21.21
N ARG A 126 8.09 -12.45 20.76
CA ARG A 126 6.94 -12.98 20.02
C ARG A 126 6.26 -14.16 20.73
N GLN A 127 6.24 -14.10 22.06
CA GLN A 127 5.60 -15.12 22.87
C GLN A 127 4.09 -14.95 22.80
N ARG A 128 3.37 -16.08 22.73
CA ARG A 128 1.91 -16.07 22.83
C ARG A 128 1.50 -15.59 24.22
N ASP A 129 0.49 -14.74 24.26
CA ASP A 129 -0.12 -14.25 25.49
C ASP A 129 -1.62 -14.05 25.24
N GLU A 130 -2.46 -14.41 26.21
CA GLU A 130 -3.91 -14.31 26.05
C GLU A 130 -4.40 -12.88 25.92
N ALA A 131 -3.66 -11.89 26.42
CA ALA A 131 -4.00 -10.48 26.32
C ALA A 131 -3.65 -9.86 24.96
N ILE A 132 -2.78 -10.50 24.17
CA ILE A 132 -2.24 -9.96 22.92
C ILE A 132 -2.94 -10.63 21.72
N GLU A 133 -3.44 -9.79 20.82
CA GLU A 133 -3.84 -10.20 19.48
C GLU A 133 -2.80 -9.68 18.49
N TRP A 134 -2.12 -10.59 17.80
CA TRP A 134 -1.07 -10.24 16.83
C TRP A 134 -1.70 -9.93 15.46
N LEU A 135 -1.39 -8.75 14.92
CA LEU A 135 -1.73 -8.35 13.56
C LEU A 135 -0.54 -8.55 12.60
N ALA A 136 0.68 -8.35 13.09
CA ALA A 136 1.92 -8.71 12.43
C ALA A 136 3.04 -8.91 13.46
N ASP A 137 3.86 -9.95 13.30
CA ASP A 137 4.93 -10.31 14.24
C ASP A 137 6.32 -10.40 13.56
N ASN A 138 6.49 -9.79 12.39
CA ASN A 138 7.70 -9.89 11.58
C ASN A 138 8.72 -8.76 11.87
N TYR A 139 9.03 -7.91 10.89
CA TYR A 139 9.95 -6.77 10.99
C TYR A 139 9.41 -5.61 11.82
N ASN A 140 8.07 -5.47 11.83
CA ASN A 140 7.33 -4.56 12.70
C ASN A 140 6.42 -5.40 13.58
N LEU A 141 6.43 -5.10 14.88
CA LEU A 141 5.55 -5.73 15.84
C LEU A 141 4.26 -4.89 15.89
N VAL A 142 3.18 -5.46 15.39
CA VAL A 142 1.86 -4.84 15.31
C VAL A 142 0.87 -5.72 16.07
N PHE A 143 0.26 -5.16 17.11
CA PHE A 143 -0.60 -5.93 18.00
C PHE A 143 -1.71 -5.07 18.61
N LYS A 144 -2.72 -5.74 19.14
CA LYS A 144 -3.80 -5.14 19.93
C LYS A 144 -3.81 -5.76 21.31
N LEU A 145 -4.29 -5.00 22.29
CA LEU A 145 -4.70 -5.55 23.57
C LEU A 145 -6.19 -5.89 23.48
N LYS A 146 -6.60 -7.10 23.83
CA LYS A 146 -8.01 -7.52 23.73
C LYS A 146 -8.98 -6.65 24.53
N GLU A 147 -8.51 -6.05 25.62
CA GLU A 147 -9.29 -5.15 26.47
C GLU A 147 -9.42 -3.74 25.91
N VAL A 148 -8.57 -3.35 24.96
CA VAL A 148 -8.60 -2.04 24.29
C VAL A 148 -8.61 -2.27 22.77
N PRO A 149 -9.69 -2.87 22.23
CA PRO A 149 -9.73 -3.33 20.84
C PRO A 149 -9.73 -2.19 19.82
N ASP A 150 -9.95 -0.95 20.26
CA ASP A 150 -9.98 0.23 19.37
C ASP A 150 -8.60 0.85 19.14
N VAL A 151 -7.54 0.26 19.72
CA VAL A 151 -6.15 0.75 19.59
C VAL A 151 -5.24 -0.35 19.05
N VAL A 152 -4.46 0.00 18.03
CA VAL A 152 -3.38 -0.80 17.47
C VAL A 152 -2.05 -0.23 17.95
N TYR A 153 -1.17 -1.09 18.46
CA TYR A 153 0.18 -0.71 18.87
C TYR A 153 1.18 -1.17 17.84
N LYS A 154 2.07 -0.25 17.43
CA LYS A 154 3.15 -0.50 16.48
C LYS A 154 4.50 -0.21 17.10
N MET A 155 5.42 -1.15 16.96
CA MET A 155 6.79 -1.04 17.47
C MET A 155 7.78 -1.61 16.46
N ALA A 156 8.84 -0.86 16.16
CA ALA A 156 9.95 -1.39 15.39
C ALA A 156 10.72 -2.43 16.22
N PHE A 157 11.11 -3.55 15.60
CA PHE A 157 11.79 -4.62 16.31
C PHE A 157 13.11 -4.14 16.95
N PRO A 158 13.32 -4.32 18.27
CA PRO A 158 14.55 -3.89 18.94
C PRO A 158 15.80 -4.59 18.40
N GLY A 159 16.93 -3.89 18.39
CA GLY A 159 18.20 -4.45 17.91
C GLY A 159 18.35 -4.57 16.38
N VAL A 160 17.28 -4.31 15.61
CA VAL A 160 17.34 -4.27 14.15
C VAL A 160 17.44 -2.82 13.67
N SER A 161 18.44 -2.55 12.84
CA SER A 161 18.55 -1.30 12.11
C SER A 161 18.26 -1.56 10.64
N ILE A 162 17.47 -0.68 10.01
CA ILE A 162 17.17 -0.77 8.58
C ILE A 162 17.61 0.51 7.87
N LEU A 163 17.99 0.36 6.60
CA LEU A 163 18.32 1.49 5.75
C LEU A 163 17.03 2.05 5.14
N ILE A 164 16.62 3.25 5.54
CA ILE A 164 15.51 3.98 4.90
C ILE A 164 16.11 5.15 4.12
N GLY A 165 15.96 5.12 2.80
CA GLY A 165 16.64 6.03 1.88
C GLY A 165 18.16 5.91 2.02
N LYS A 166 18.81 6.96 2.55
CA LYS A 166 20.26 7.00 2.79
C LYS A 166 20.63 6.97 4.27
N LYS A 167 19.68 6.64 5.15
CA LYS A 167 19.86 6.70 6.61
C LYS A 167 19.66 5.32 7.23
N LEU A 168 20.64 4.89 8.03
CA LEU A 168 20.49 3.70 8.86
C LEU A 168 19.75 4.10 10.14
N LEU A 169 18.54 3.56 10.34
CA LEU A 169 17.67 3.91 11.47
C LEU A 169 17.52 2.72 12.41
N ASN A 170 17.82 2.93 13.68
CA ASN A 170 17.51 1.97 14.75
C ASN A 170 16.00 1.99 15.08
N ALA A 171 15.54 1.03 15.89
CA ALA A 171 14.13 0.90 16.25
C ALA A 171 13.46 2.21 16.71
N LYS A 172 14.10 2.95 17.62
CA LYS A 172 13.59 4.25 18.10
C LYS A 172 13.49 5.27 16.96
N ALA A 173 14.54 5.43 16.17
CA ALA A 173 14.57 6.39 15.08
C ALA A 173 13.53 6.06 13.98
N ARG A 174 13.22 4.77 13.77
CA ARG A 174 12.14 4.33 12.89
C ARG A 174 10.76 4.76 13.41
N SER A 175 10.45 4.46 14.67
CA SER A 175 9.18 4.90 15.29
C SER A 175 9.06 6.42 15.30
N ASP A 176 10.13 7.14 15.61
CA ASP A 176 10.17 8.61 15.57
C ASP A 176 9.91 9.15 14.16
N ASN A 177 10.53 8.54 13.15
CA ASN A 177 10.35 8.94 11.76
C ASN A 177 8.92 8.67 11.27
N ARG A 178 8.36 7.49 11.55
CA ARG A 178 6.97 7.13 11.24
C ARG A 178 5.99 8.11 11.88
N PHE A 179 6.14 8.43 13.17
CA PHE A 179 5.26 9.38 13.84
C PHE A 179 5.39 10.80 13.26
N ALA A 180 6.61 11.26 12.95
CA ALA A 180 6.83 12.55 12.29
C ALA A 180 6.16 12.61 10.90
N ASN A 181 6.19 11.51 10.17
CA ASN A 181 5.51 11.34 8.89
C ASN A 181 3.98 11.40 9.04
N MET A 182 3.40 10.78 10.08
CA MET A 182 1.97 10.91 10.38
C MET A 182 1.57 12.36 10.68
N VAL A 183 2.38 13.09 11.46
CA VAL A 183 2.17 14.52 11.72
C VAL A 183 2.23 15.32 10.41
N LYS A 184 3.24 15.08 9.56
CA LYS A 184 3.36 15.72 8.24
C LYS A 184 2.14 15.42 7.35
N ALA A 185 1.69 14.17 7.34
CA ALA A 185 0.49 13.78 6.61
C ALA A 185 -0.74 14.56 7.10
N GLN A 186 -0.89 14.71 8.42
CA GLN A 186 -1.98 15.48 9.03
C GLN A 186 -1.89 16.98 8.68
N GLU A 187 -0.69 17.56 8.70
CA GLU A 187 -0.44 18.94 8.24
C GLU A 187 -0.94 19.11 6.79
N VAL A 188 -0.55 18.22 5.89
CA VAL A 188 -0.92 18.26 4.46
C VAL A 188 -2.42 18.06 4.26
N CYS A 189 -3.05 17.10 4.94
CA CYS A 189 -4.48 16.86 4.83
C CYS A 189 -5.31 18.07 5.27
N LEU A 190 -4.94 18.69 6.39
CA LEU A 190 -5.59 19.92 6.87
C LEU A 190 -5.32 21.11 5.93
N ALA A 191 -4.07 21.29 5.50
CA ALA A 191 -3.66 22.42 4.65
C ALA A 191 -4.31 22.40 3.25
N HIS A 192 -4.66 21.21 2.78
CA HIS A 192 -5.21 21.03 1.43
C HIS A 192 -6.66 20.55 1.40
N GLY A 193 -7.32 20.44 2.56
CA GLY A 193 -8.71 20.02 2.66
C GLY A 193 -8.94 18.60 2.14
N LEU A 194 -8.02 17.68 2.43
CA LEU A 194 -8.06 16.29 1.94
C LEU A 194 -8.96 15.43 2.84
N GLY A 195 -10.22 15.84 3.01
CA GLY A 195 -11.15 15.24 3.97
C GLY A 195 -11.58 13.80 3.67
N LEU A 196 -11.28 13.27 2.48
CA LEU A 196 -11.53 11.86 2.14
C LEU A 196 -10.35 10.95 2.52
N LEU A 197 -9.22 11.54 2.93
CA LEU A 197 -8.06 10.81 3.41
C LEU A 197 -8.03 10.84 4.93
N ARG A 198 -8.25 9.68 5.55
CA ARG A 198 -8.27 9.54 7.00
C ARG A 198 -6.92 9.02 7.49
N ILE A 199 -6.25 9.82 8.31
CA ILE A 199 -5.10 9.35 9.07
C ILE A 199 -5.64 8.87 10.41
N PRO A 200 -5.32 7.64 10.85
CA PRO A 200 -5.76 7.17 12.16
C PRO A 200 -5.21 8.12 13.24
N HIS A 201 -6.03 8.45 14.23
CA HIS A 201 -5.54 9.16 15.40
C HIS A 201 -4.36 8.38 16.00
N ALA A 202 -3.31 9.07 16.42
CA ALA A 202 -2.09 8.40 16.84
C ALA A 202 -1.34 9.16 17.90
N LYS A 203 -0.75 8.42 18.84
CA LYS A 203 0.09 8.95 19.91
C LYS A 203 1.34 8.12 20.06
N LYS A 204 2.48 8.79 20.10
CA LYS A 204 3.75 8.15 20.43
C LYS A 204 3.87 7.99 21.95
N ILE A 205 4.22 6.79 22.39
CA ILE A 205 4.41 6.44 23.80
C ILE A 205 5.79 5.83 24.02
N GLU A 206 6.35 6.05 25.20
CA GLU A 206 7.60 5.44 25.64
C GLU A 206 7.29 4.56 26.86
N VAL A 207 7.74 3.31 26.84
CA VAL A 207 7.58 2.36 27.95
C VAL A 207 8.93 1.81 28.35
N GLU A 208 9.14 1.56 29.65
CA GLU A 208 10.43 1.10 30.17
C GLU A 208 10.33 -0.33 30.69
N ALA A 209 11.04 -1.30 30.10
CA ALA A 209 11.05 -2.67 30.58
C ALA A 209 12.49 -3.17 30.70
N GLY A 210 12.83 -3.73 31.87
CA GLY A 210 14.19 -4.22 32.14
C GLY A 210 15.28 -3.14 31.99
N GLY A 211 14.98 -1.89 32.38
CA GLY A 211 15.90 -0.75 32.25
C GLY A 211 16.11 -0.24 30.81
N THR A 212 15.37 -0.75 29.84
CA THR A 212 15.41 -0.31 28.44
C THR A 212 14.12 0.41 28.08
N ARG A 213 14.23 1.56 27.38
CA ARG A 213 13.08 2.31 26.86
C ARG A 213 12.72 1.86 25.45
N TYR A 214 11.44 1.59 25.24
CA TYR A 214 10.87 1.18 23.97
C TYR A 214 9.86 2.22 23.50
N THR A 215 9.95 2.57 22.22
CA THR A 215 9.09 3.58 21.58
C THR A 215 8.01 2.88 20.77
N LEU A 216 6.75 3.07 21.15
CA LEU A 216 5.59 2.56 20.44
C LEU A 216 4.76 3.71 19.87
N ILE A 217 3.98 3.41 18.84
CA ILE A 217 2.92 4.27 18.34
C ILE A 217 1.60 3.55 18.62
N ALA A 218 0.72 4.18 19.39
CA ALA A 218 -0.66 3.77 19.55
C ALA A 218 -1.49 4.47 18.47
N GLU A 219 -2.14 3.72 17.60
CA GLU A 219 -2.97 4.20 16.49
C GLU A 219 -4.42 3.75 16.68
N GLU A 220 -5.38 4.57 16.26
CA GLU A 220 -6.80 4.22 16.16
C GLU A 220 -6.97 3.00 15.25
N ASN A 221 -7.72 2.00 15.71
CA ASN A 221 -8.10 0.86 14.89
C ASN A 221 -9.24 1.28 13.94
N LEU A 222 -8.90 1.45 12.66
CA LEU A 222 -9.87 1.78 11.63
C LEU A 222 -10.57 0.54 11.08
N ASP A 223 -11.85 0.68 10.73
CA ASP A 223 -12.64 -0.41 10.15
C ASP A 223 -12.45 -0.51 8.63
N PHE A 224 -11.69 -1.53 8.21
CA PHE A 224 -11.44 -1.87 6.81
C PHE A 224 -11.04 -3.35 6.67
N ALA A 225 -11.20 -3.93 5.47
CA ALA A 225 -10.66 -5.25 5.16
C ALA A 225 -9.13 -5.18 4.99
N SER A 226 -8.37 -5.91 5.82
CA SER A 226 -6.89 -5.87 5.82
C SER A 226 -6.24 -6.51 4.59
N GLU A 227 -6.95 -7.39 3.89
CA GLU A 227 -6.41 -8.16 2.78
C GLU A 227 -6.28 -7.32 1.51
N GLU A 228 -5.07 -7.30 0.91
CA GLU A 228 -4.78 -6.49 -0.29
C GLU A 228 -5.75 -6.80 -1.43
N SER A 229 -6.09 -8.07 -1.58
CA SER A 229 -6.95 -8.54 -2.66
C SER A 229 -8.44 -8.26 -2.43
N ALA A 230 -8.89 -8.17 -1.17
CA ALA A 230 -10.23 -7.65 -0.86
C ALA A 230 -10.29 -6.15 -1.19
N GLN A 231 -9.25 -5.40 -0.84
CA GLN A 231 -9.16 -3.97 -1.16
C GLN A 231 -9.13 -3.72 -2.67
N GLU A 232 -8.36 -4.49 -3.44
CA GLU A 232 -8.38 -4.45 -4.91
C GLU A 232 -9.81 -4.57 -5.46
N ALA A 233 -10.57 -5.57 -4.99
CA ALA A 233 -11.95 -5.75 -5.41
C ALA A 233 -12.85 -4.56 -5.06
N LEU A 234 -12.67 -3.93 -3.89
CA LEU A 234 -13.41 -2.74 -3.48
C LEU A 234 -13.06 -1.52 -4.35
N TYR A 235 -11.77 -1.32 -4.68
CA TYR A 235 -11.31 -0.26 -5.59
C TYR A 235 -11.92 -0.41 -6.99
N HIS A 236 -12.09 -1.64 -7.46
CA HIS A 236 -12.81 -1.92 -8.70
C HIS A 236 -14.31 -1.62 -8.57
N LYS A 237 -14.95 -2.16 -7.54
CA LYS A 237 -16.40 -2.05 -7.31
C LYS A 237 -16.84 -0.59 -7.19
N TYR A 238 -16.09 0.23 -6.47
CA TYR A 238 -16.42 1.63 -6.20
C TYR A 238 -15.61 2.62 -7.04
N SER A 239 -15.04 2.18 -8.16
CA SER A 239 -14.14 3.00 -9.00
C SER A 239 -14.73 4.36 -9.37
N THR A 240 -16.02 4.46 -9.67
CA THR A 240 -16.71 5.72 -10.00
C THR A 240 -16.85 6.66 -8.80
N GLU A 241 -17.08 6.13 -7.60
CA GLU A 241 -17.20 6.87 -6.33
C GLU A 241 -15.83 7.41 -5.84
N LEU A 242 -14.73 6.91 -6.41
CA LEU A 242 -13.36 7.23 -5.99
C LEU A 242 -12.71 8.39 -6.73
N ASN A 243 -13.40 9.04 -7.67
CA ASN A 243 -12.79 10.10 -8.50
C ASN A 243 -12.20 11.25 -7.68
N GLU A 244 -12.94 11.75 -6.69
CA GLU A 244 -12.45 12.83 -5.82
C GLU A 244 -11.39 12.30 -4.83
N THR A 245 -11.53 11.07 -4.34
CA THR A 245 -10.55 10.41 -3.46
C THR A 245 -9.22 10.21 -4.16
N ALA A 246 -9.21 9.76 -5.41
CA ALA A 246 -8.02 9.61 -6.24
C ALA A 246 -7.33 10.96 -6.49
N ARG A 247 -8.12 12.03 -6.73
CA ARG A 247 -7.58 13.39 -6.84
C ARG A 247 -6.93 13.84 -5.52
N GLN A 248 -7.57 13.60 -4.38
CA GLN A 248 -7.01 13.95 -3.07
C GLN A 248 -5.74 13.14 -2.76
N LEU A 249 -5.70 11.85 -3.08
CA LEU A 249 -4.50 11.01 -3.00
C LEU A 249 -3.36 11.57 -3.86
N ALA A 250 -3.65 12.04 -5.09
CA ALA A 250 -2.64 12.67 -5.93
C ALA A 250 -2.06 13.94 -5.29
N VAL A 251 -2.90 14.80 -4.72
CA VAL A 251 -2.43 15.99 -3.98
C VAL A 251 -1.61 15.57 -2.76
N PHE A 252 -2.05 14.56 -2.02
CA PHE A 252 -1.34 14.02 -0.87
C PHE A 252 0.05 13.53 -1.26
N VAL A 253 0.16 12.61 -2.22
CA VAL A 253 1.43 12.04 -2.71
C VAL A 253 2.37 13.15 -3.16
N ALA A 254 1.88 14.13 -3.92
CA ALA A 254 2.70 15.24 -4.40
C ALA A 254 3.28 16.11 -3.27
N ASN A 255 2.49 16.41 -2.24
CA ASN A 255 2.90 17.34 -1.17
C ASN A 255 3.62 16.62 -0.02
N THR A 256 3.44 15.31 0.13
CA THR A 256 4.09 14.52 1.16
C THR A 256 5.34 13.81 0.68
N GLY A 257 5.38 13.40 -0.59
CA GLY A 257 6.35 12.44 -1.09
C GLY A 257 6.01 10.98 -0.79
N PHE A 258 4.79 10.67 -0.30
CA PHE A 258 4.36 9.31 0.02
C PHE A 258 4.57 8.35 -1.15
N ASN A 259 5.44 7.36 -0.98
CA ASN A 259 5.90 6.49 -2.07
C ASN A 259 5.60 5.01 -1.90
N ASP A 260 5.05 4.58 -0.77
CA ASP A 260 4.60 3.19 -0.57
C ASP A 260 3.10 3.03 -0.88
N VAL A 261 2.75 3.37 -2.12
CA VAL A 261 1.34 3.40 -2.56
C VAL A 261 0.92 2.03 -3.06
N THR A 262 0.11 1.34 -2.26
CA THR A 262 -0.53 0.06 -2.58
C THR A 262 -1.85 -0.05 -1.83
N TRP A 263 -2.82 -0.82 -2.31
CA TRP A 263 -4.17 -0.89 -1.71
C TRP A 263 -4.17 -1.31 -0.24
N ARG A 264 -3.23 -2.15 0.20
CA ARG A 264 -3.08 -2.50 1.62
C ARG A 264 -2.68 -1.30 2.51
N ASN A 265 -1.98 -0.32 1.95
CA ASN A 265 -1.51 0.87 2.69
C ASN A 265 -2.48 2.06 2.57
N ILE A 266 -3.34 2.04 1.54
CA ILE A 266 -4.42 3.01 1.32
C ILE A 266 -5.81 2.32 1.27
N PRO A 267 -6.19 1.52 2.28
CA PRO A 267 -7.42 0.75 2.20
C PRO A 267 -8.65 1.66 2.23
N LEU A 268 -9.71 1.23 1.54
CA LEU A 268 -11.03 1.83 1.65
C LEU A 268 -11.63 1.53 3.01
N LEU A 269 -12.18 2.56 3.63
CA LEU A 269 -12.91 2.41 4.87
C LEU A 269 -14.27 1.77 4.62
N ASN A 270 -14.70 0.93 5.55
CA ASN A 270 -16.07 0.45 5.58
C ASN A 270 -16.99 1.64 5.89
N GLU A 271 -17.91 1.93 4.96
CA GLU A 271 -18.93 2.96 5.16
C GLU A 271 -20.22 2.29 5.62
N ALA A 272 -21.02 3.03 6.40
CA ALA A 272 -22.31 2.55 6.85
C ALA A 272 -23.24 2.17 5.68
N ASP A 273 -24.16 1.24 5.94
CA ASP A 273 -25.16 0.80 4.96
C ASP A 273 -25.92 2.00 4.38
N GLY A 274 -26.05 2.06 3.06
CA GLY A 274 -26.73 3.16 2.35
C GLY A 274 -25.89 4.44 2.17
N PHE A 275 -24.58 4.42 2.45
CA PHE A 275 -23.72 5.55 2.11
C PHE A 275 -23.59 5.74 0.58
N HIS A 276 -23.94 6.93 0.11
CA HIS A 276 -23.92 7.30 -1.32
C HIS A 276 -22.94 8.46 -1.65
N GLY A 277 -22.00 8.75 -0.75
CA GLY A 277 -21.00 9.79 -0.94
C GLY A 277 -19.68 9.29 -1.53
N PRO A 278 -18.69 10.18 -1.74
CA PRO A 278 -17.33 9.78 -2.08
C PRO A 278 -16.74 8.91 -0.97
N ARG A 279 -16.14 7.78 -1.35
CA ARG A 279 -15.56 6.82 -0.43
C ARG A 279 -14.27 7.35 0.21
N ARG A 280 -14.08 7.07 1.49
CA ARG A 280 -12.88 7.47 2.22
C ARG A 280 -11.81 6.38 2.18
N VAL A 281 -10.55 6.79 2.21
CA VAL A 281 -9.39 5.90 2.32
C VAL A 281 -8.65 6.18 3.62
N ALA A 282 -8.17 5.13 4.27
CA ALA A 282 -7.24 5.26 5.37
C ALA A 282 -5.80 5.42 4.88
N LEU A 283 -4.95 6.07 5.66
CA LEU A 283 -3.51 6.17 5.43
C LEU A 283 -2.77 5.50 6.60
N ILE A 284 -2.55 4.18 6.51
CA ILE A 284 -2.14 3.35 7.68
C ILE A 284 -0.65 3.01 7.74
N ASP A 285 0.08 3.20 6.64
CA ASP A 285 1.51 2.92 6.59
C ASP A 285 2.28 4.09 5.96
N LEU A 286 2.74 5.00 6.82
CA LEU A 286 3.36 6.27 6.42
C LEU A 286 4.88 6.27 6.70
N GLU A 287 5.55 5.13 6.53
CA GLU A 287 7.01 5.03 6.75
C GLU A 287 7.82 5.70 5.61
N HIS A 288 7.31 5.65 4.38
CA HIS A 288 8.01 6.10 3.17
C HIS A 288 7.34 7.33 2.54
N MET A 289 7.97 8.50 2.70
CA MET A 289 7.46 9.81 2.27
C MET A 289 8.57 10.70 1.67
N GLU A 290 9.45 10.11 0.88
CA GLU A 290 10.65 10.75 0.35
C GLU A 290 10.61 11.04 -1.15
N ASN A 291 9.71 10.39 -1.92
CA ASN A 291 9.75 10.43 -3.38
C ASN A 291 8.37 10.44 -4.02
N ALA A 292 7.83 11.64 -4.26
CA ALA A 292 6.54 11.81 -4.92
C ALA A 292 6.47 11.09 -6.28
N ALA A 293 7.56 11.06 -7.06
CA ALA A 293 7.55 10.41 -8.37
C ALA A 293 7.26 8.91 -8.25
N ASN A 294 7.97 8.21 -7.35
CA ASN A 294 7.70 6.80 -7.04
C ASN A 294 6.28 6.60 -6.50
N GLY A 295 5.76 7.55 -5.73
CA GLY A 295 4.37 7.52 -5.27
C GLY A 295 3.33 7.52 -6.39
N PHE A 296 3.65 8.03 -7.59
CA PHE A 296 2.77 7.96 -8.75
C PHE A 296 2.99 6.70 -9.61
N ILE A 297 4.26 6.35 -9.90
CA ILE A 297 4.61 5.34 -10.91
C ILE A 297 4.98 3.96 -10.33
N GLY A 298 5.13 3.87 -9.01
CA GLY A 298 5.61 2.69 -8.30
C GLY A 298 7.14 2.62 -8.22
N ASP A 299 7.63 1.57 -7.55
CA ASP A 299 9.06 1.24 -7.51
C ASP A 299 9.31 -0.26 -7.38
N ALA A 300 10.59 -0.65 -7.42
CA ALA A 300 11.01 -2.05 -7.38
C ALA A 300 10.80 -2.73 -6.02
N ASN A 301 10.48 -1.98 -4.96
CA ASN A 301 10.29 -2.51 -3.61
C ASN A 301 8.86 -2.97 -3.35
N GLY A 302 8.03 -3.08 -4.40
CA GLY A 302 6.66 -3.57 -4.32
C GLY A 302 5.60 -2.45 -4.20
N SER A 303 6.00 -1.18 -4.24
CA SER A 303 5.06 -0.08 -4.40
C SER A 303 4.46 -0.08 -5.81
N ARG A 304 3.14 -0.07 -5.91
CA ARG A 304 2.41 -0.03 -7.18
C ARG A 304 2.38 1.38 -7.78
N GLY A 305 2.49 2.40 -6.92
CA GLY A 305 2.21 3.78 -7.28
C GLY A 305 0.72 4.05 -7.46
N LEU A 306 0.33 5.32 -7.38
CA LEU A 306 -1.07 5.72 -7.49
C LEU A 306 -1.67 5.34 -8.85
N ILE A 307 -0.91 5.43 -9.95
CA ILE A 307 -1.36 4.97 -11.28
C ILE A 307 -1.70 3.48 -11.25
N GLY A 308 -0.93 2.66 -10.53
CA GLY A 308 -1.17 1.23 -10.38
C GLY A 308 -2.40 0.87 -9.56
N CYS A 309 -2.96 1.82 -8.80
CA CYS A 309 -4.07 1.58 -7.87
C CYS A 309 -5.43 2.09 -8.37
N VAL A 310 -5.46 2.93 -9.40
CA VAL A 310 -6.68 3.62 -9.86
C VAL A 310 -7.34 2.91 -11.06
N SER A 311 -8.57 3.30 -11.41
CA SER A 311 -9.26 2.84 -12.62
C SER A 311 -8.71 3.52 -13.88
N GLU A 312 -9.03 2.98 -15.06
CA GLU A 312 -8.61 3.56 -16.34
C GLU A 312 -9.01 5.03 -16.49
N GLU A 313 -10.26 5.38 -16.15
CA GLU A 313 -10.78 6.76 -16.21
C GLU A 313 -10.04 7.74 -15.29
N GLN A 314 -9.39 7.23 -14.26
CA GLN A 314 -8.69 8.02 -13.24
C GLN A 314 -7.21 8.24 -13.57
N ILE A 315 -6.59 7.39 -14.40
CA ILE A 315 -5.15 7.45 -14.71
C ILE A 315 -4.74 8.84 -15.19
N ASP A 316 -5.43 9.38 -16.20
CA ASP A 316 -5.05 10.68 -16.76
C ASP A 316 -5.36 11.83 -15.79
N ARG A 317 -6.36 11.67 -14.92
CA ARG A 317 -6.69 12.65 -13.88
C ARG A 317 -5.60 12.74 -12.82
N VAL A 318 -5.08 11.61 -12.34
CA VAL A 318 -4.01 11.60 -11.33
C VAL A 318 -2.70 12.13 -11.91
N ILE A 319 -2.39 11.84 -13.18
CA ILE A 319 -1.21 12.40 -13.88
C ILE A 319 -1.33 13.91 -14.05
N ALA A 320 -2.51 14.40 -14.44
CA ALA A 320 -2.76 15.83 -14.59
C ALA A 320 -2.64 16.56 -13.24
N GLU A 321 -3.19 15.98 -12.16
CA GLU A 321 -3.06 16.57 -10.82
C GLU A 321 -1.60 16.54 -10.34
N ALA A 322 -0.83 15.46 -10.58
CA ALA A 322 0.60 15.42 -10.28
C ALA A 322 1.37 16.58 -10.94
N SER A 323 1.11 16.81 -12.23
CA SER A 323 1.72 17.89 -13.01
C SER A 323 1.35 19.26 -12.46
N LYS A 324 0.08 19.45 -12.09
CA LYS A 324 -0.43 20.68 -11.47
C LYS A 324 0.21 20.95 -10.10
N GLN A 325 0.53 19.91 -9.33
CA GLN A 325 1.25 20.02 -8.07
C GLN A 325 2.78 20.17 -8.26
N GLY A 326 3.27 20.19 -9.50
CA GLY A 326 4.69 20.41 -9.81
C GLY A 326 5.57 19.16 -9.71
N VAL A 327 4.99 17.97 -9.69
CA VAL A 327 5.75 16.72 -9.68
C VAL A 327 6.35 16.48 -11.07
N THR A 328 7.67 16.30 -11.12
CA THR A 328 8.38 16.03 -12.38
C THR A 328 8.39 14.54 -12.65
N LEU A 329 7.60 14.09 -13.64
CA LEU A 329 7.57 12.71 -14.13
C LEU A 329 8.07 12.67 -15.57
N SER A 330 8.99 11.76 -15.90
CA SER A 330 9.39 11.61 -17.31
C SER A 330 8.26 10.98 -18.12
N ARG A 331 8.12 11.41 -19.38
CA ARG A 331 7.09 10.86 -20.29
C ARG A 331 7.19 9.34 -20.43
N ALA A 332 8.41 8.81 -20.49
CA ALA A 332 8.65 7.37 -20.60
C ALA A 332 8.11 6.60 -19.39
N GLN A 333 8.40 7.08 -18.16
CA GLN A 333 7.91 6.46 -16.93
C GLN A 333 6.39 6.48 -16.83
N VAL A 334 5.76 7.59 -17.22
CA VAL A 334 4.29 7.71 -17.19
C VAL A 334 3.64 6.74 -18.18
N LEU A 335 4.17 6.66 -19.41
CA LEU A 335 3.65 5.75 -20.43
C LEU A 335 3.80 4.28 -20.02
N ASP A 336 4.94 3.92 -19.43
CA ASP A 336 5.21 2.59 -18.93
C ASP A 336 4.27 2.21 -17.77
N ALA A 337 4.13 3.09 -16.76
CA ALA A 337 3.18 2.87 -15.66
C ALA A 337 1.72 2.76 -16.14
N LYS A 338 1.32 3.62 -17.09
CA LYS A 338 -0.02 3.55 -17.71
C LYS A 338 -0.21 2.23 -18.45
N LYS A 339 0.75 1.82 -19.28
CA LYS A 339 0.69 0.56 -20.03
C LYS A 339 0.55 -0.63 -19.08
N ARG A 340 1.39 -0.72 -18.04
CA ARG A 340 1.29 -1.78 -17.02
C ARG A 340 -0.08 -1.82 -16.37
N ARG A 341 -0.64 -0.66 -15.98
CA ARG A 341 -1.97 -0.63 -15.35
C ARG A 341 -3.07 -1.07 -16.31
N LEU A 342 -3.06 -0.60 -17.56
CA LEU A 342 -4.06 -0.99 -18.57
C LEU A 342 -4.01 -2.49 -18.86
N GLN A 343 -2.81 -3.06 -19.02
CA GLN A 343 -2.65 -4.51 -19.19
C GLN A 343 -3.22 -5.27 -18.00
N LYS A 344 -2.91 -4.83 -16.77
CA LYS A 344 -3.47 -5.45 -15.57
C LYS A 344 -5.00 -5.34 -15.52
N LEU A 345 -5.57 -4.18 -15.85
CA LEU A 345 -7.03 -4.00 -15.89
C LEU A 345 -7.71 -4.94 -16.89
N GLU A 346 -7.10 -5.13 -18.06
CA GLU A 346 -7.57 -6.07 -19.07
C GLU A 346 -7.48 -7.53 -18.59
N GLU A 347 -6.36 -7.91 -17.98
CA GLU A 347 -6.19 -9.24 -17.36
C GLU A 347 -7.23 -9.48 -16.25
N ASP A 348 -7.43 -8.51 -15.35
CA ASP A 348 -8.43 -8.60 -14.27
C ASP A 348 -9.86 -8.71 -14.83
N SER A 349 -10.13 -8.06 -15.97
CA SER A 349 -11.41 -8.18 -16.67
C SER A 349 -11.61 -9.59 -17.22
N ARG A 350 -10.61 -10.11 -17.96
CA ARG A 350 -10.62 -11.47 -18.52
C ARG A 350 -10.76 -12.52 -17.43
N LEU A 351 -10.07 -12.35 -16.31
CA LEU A 351 -10.14 -13.25 -15.16
C LEU A 351 -11.55 -13.29 -14.56
N ARG A 352 -12.18 -12.12 -14.39
CA ARG A 352 -13.57 -12.05 -13.90
C ARG A 352 -14.56 -12.70 -14.86
N THR A 353 -14.40 -12.50 -16.17
CA THR A 353 -15.22 -13.19 -17.17
C THR A 353 -15.01 -14.71 -17.11
N PHE A 354 -13.76 -15.15 -16.97
CA PHE A 354 -13.43 -16.57 -16.81
C PHE A 354 -14.12 -17.16 -15.57
N TYR A 355 -14.01 -16.49 -14.41
CA TYR A 355 -14.69 -16.91 -13.19
C TYR A 355 -16.22 -16.97 -13.33
N ALA A 356 -16.82 -15.94 -13.94
CA ALA A 356 -18.26 -15.93 -14.18
C ALA A 356 -18.71 -17.09 -15.08
N ASN A 357 -17.98 -17.36 -16.17
CA ASN A 357 -18.29 -18.44 -17.11
C ASN A 357 -18.15 -19.83 -16.47
N LYS A 358 -17.28 -19.97 -15.46
CA LYS A 358 -17.06 -21.21 -14.73
C LYS A 358 -17.90 -21.34 -13.45
N GLY A 359 -18.75 -20.36 -13.16
CA GLY A 359 -19.56 -20.37 -11.93
C GLY A 359 -18.74 -20.27 -10.65
N ILE A 360 -17.56 -19.64 -10.72
CA ILE A 360 -16.64 -19.47 -9.60
C ILE A 360 -17.10 -18.25 -8.78
N THR A 361 -17.54 -18.49 -7.55
CA THR A 361 -18.15 -17.47 -6.68
C THR A 361 -17.41 -17.26 -5.37
N THR A 362 -16.90 -18.34 -4.79
CA THR A 362 -16.17 -18.36 -3.51
C THR A 362 -14.66 -18.43 -3.72
N GLY A 363 -14.23 -18.90 -4.90
CA GLY A 363 -12.84 -19.20 -5.21
C GLY A 363 -12.42 -20.60 -4.79
N GLN A 364 -13.22 -21.34 -4.01
CA GLN A 364 -12.90 -22.68 -3.50
C GLN A 364 -13.48 -23.83 -4.34
N GLU A 365 -14.25 -23.52 -5.38
CA GLU A 365 -14.86 -24.54 -6.23
C GLU A 365 -13.77 -25.38 -6.94
N PRO A 366 -13.83 -26.72 -6.88
CA PRO A 366 -12.80 -27.58 -7.49
C PRO A 366 -12.77 -27.40 -9.01
N ILE A 367 -11.62 -27.62 -9.63
CA ILE A 367 -11.57 -27.72 -11.09
C ILE A 367 -12.12 -29.07 -11.52
N GLN A 368 -13.02 -29.07 -12.51
CA GLN A 368 -13.55 -30.28 -13.13
C GLN A 368 -13.00 -30.38 -14.54
N VAL A 369 -12.32 -31.50 -14.81
CA VAL A 369 -11.60 -31.74 -16.05
C VAL A 369 -11.93 -33.13 -16.55
N ASP A 370 -12.39 -33.21 -17.79
CA ASP A 370 -12.46 -34.46 -18.54
C ASP A 370 -11.09 -34.66 -19.21
N LEU A 371 -10.34 -35.70 -18.81
CA LEU A 371 -8.97 -35.91 -19.29
C LEU A 371 -8.91 -36.10 -20.81
N ASP A 372 -9.91 -36.74 -21.38
CA ASP A 372 -9.97 -37.00 -22.83
C ASP A 372 -10.11 -35.68 -23.63
N SER A 373 -10.63 -34.63 -23.00
CA SER A 373 -10.77 -33.31 -23.63
C SER A 373 -9.45 -32.53 -23.77
N LEU A 374 -8.40 -32.94 -23.05
CA LEU A 374 -7.10 -32.24 -23.01
C LEU A 374 -6.31 -32.36 -24.31
N GLY A 375 -6.59 -33.36 -25.15
CA GLY A 375 -5.86 -33.58 -26.40
C GLY A 375 -4.41 -34.01 -26.19
N LEU A 376 -4.13 -34.65 -25.05
CA LEU A 376 -2.85 -35.27 -24.72
C LEU A 376 -2.87 -36.75 -25.08
N ASP A 377 -1.70 -37.34 -25.37
CA ASP A 377 -1.56 -38.79 -25.49
C ASP A 377 -1.49 -39.40 -24.09
N LEU A 378 -2.67 -39.71 -23.51
CA LEU A 378 -2.79 -40.15 -22.12
C LEU A 378 -2.09 -41.49 -21.84
N GLU A 379 -1.82 -42.27 -22.89
CA GLU A 379 -1.12 -43.56 -22.82
C GLU A 379 0.41 -43.42 -22.93
N GLU A 380 0.94 -42.20 -23.13
CA GLU A 380 2.39 -41.96 -23.17
C GLU A 380 3.03 -42.41 -21.85
N GLU A 381 3.98 -43.35 -21.93
CA GLU A 381 4.62 -43.95 -20.75
C GLU A 381 5.92 -43.25 -20.34
N GLY A 382 6.14 -43.16 -19.04
CA GLY A 382 7.33 -42.65 -18.39
C GLY A 382 7.69 -43.50 -17.18
N GLN A 383 8.79 -43.16 -16.51
CA GLN A 383 9.29 -43.89 -15.34
C GLN A 383 9.53 -42.91 -14.18
N ILE A 384 8.87 -43.15 -13.05
CA ILE A 384 9.03 -42.37 -11.82
C ILE A 384 9.83 -43.12 -10.76
N ARG A 385 10.53 -42.39 -9.89
CA ARG A 385 11.18 -42.97 -8.71
C ARG A 385 10.28 -42.79 -7.49
N VAL A 386 9.88 -43.89 -6.87
CA VAL A 386 9.10 -43.85 -5.63
C VAL A 386 9.94 -44.37 -4.47
N SER A 387 9.82 -43.72 -3.31
CA SER A 387 10.46 -44.20 -2.10
C SER A 387 9.66 -45.36 -1.51
N VAL A 388 10.31 -46.50 -1.28
CA VAL A 388 9.71 -47.70 -0.69
C VAL A 388 10.46 -48.00 0.60
N VAL A 389 9.70 -48.07 1.70
CA VAL A 389 10.21 -48.49 3.00
C VAL A 389 9.98 -50.00 3.12
N ASP A 390 11.06 -50.77 3.25
CA ASP A 390 10.94 -52.21 3.41
C ASP A 390 10.43 -52.59 4.82
N LYS A 391 10.15 -53.88 5.04
CA LYS A 391 9.66 -54.39 6.34
C LYS A 391 10.64 -54.18 7.51
N SER A 392 11.89 -53.81 7.24
CA SER A 392 12.93 -53.49 8.22
C SER A 392 13.05 -51.98 8.51
N GLY A 393 12.24 -51.15 7.84
CA GLY A 393 12.28 -49.69 7.98
C GLY A 393 13.34 -49.03 7.09
N LYS A 394 13.97 -49.76 6.16
CA LYS A 394 15.00 -49.20 5.27
C LYS A 394 14.35 -48.54 4.05
N LEU A 395 14.73 -47.29 3.80
CA LEU A 395 14.33 -46.53 2.62
C LEU A 395 15.10 -47.03 1.39
N SER A 396 14.38 -47.37 0.33
CA SER A 396 14.89 -47.70 -0.99
C SER A 396 14.12 -46.95 -2.06
N TRP A 397 14.67 -46.84 -3.27
CA TRP A 397 14.00 -46.19 -4.41
C TRP A 397 13.69 -47.25 -5.47
N GLU A 398 12.45 -47.30 -5.92
CA GLU A 398 11.97 -48.21 -6.97
C GLU A 398 11.53 -47.39 -8.19
N GLU A 399 11.90 -47.83 -9.40
CA GLU A 399 11.36 -47.25 -10.64
C GLU A 399 10.00 -47.89 -10.93
N LYS A 400 8.97 -47.06 -11.11
CA LYS A 400 7.62 -47.50 -11.48
C LYS A 400 7.18 -46.83 -12.77
N PRO A 401 6.49 -47.57 -13.67
CA PRO A 401 5.88 -46.98 -14.84
C PRO A 401 4.77 -46.00 -14.40
N VAL A 402 4.65 -44.90 -15.14
CA VAL A 402 3.57 -43.92 -15.01
C VAL A 402 3.13 -43.51 -16.41
N THR A 403 1.85 -43.21 -16.59
CA THR A 403 1.33 -42.67 -17.85
C THR A 403 1.13 -41.17 -17.76
N LEU A 404 1.12 -40.48 -18.90
CA LEU A 404 0.81 -39.06 -18.95
C LEU A 404 -0.60 -38.77 -18.41
N GLY A 405 -1.56 -39.69 -18.63
CA GLY A 405 -2.88 -39.63 -18.02
C GLY A 405 -2.83 -39.60 -16.49
N LYS A 406 -2.00 -40.46 -15.88
CA LYS A 406 -1.84 -40.46 -14.42
C LYS A 406 -1.19 -39.18 -13.90
N ALA A 407 -0.19 -38.67 -14.63
CA ALA A 407 0.43 -37.38 -14.29
C ALA A 407 -0.57 -36.22 -14.37
N ALA A 408 -1.46 -36.24 -15.37
CA ALA A 408 -2.53 -35.24 -15.51
C ALA A 408 -3.51 -35.27 -14.33
N GLU A 409 -3.95 -36.46 -13.90
CA GLU A 409 -4.77 -36.62 -12.70
C GLU A 409 -4.12 -36.01 -11.46
N ASP A 410 -2.84 -36.31 -11.23
CA ASP A 410 -2.12 -35.86 -10.04
C ASP A 410 -1.92 -34.33 -10.06
N VAL A 411 -1.67 -33.74 -11.23
CA VAL A 411 -1.65 -32.28 -11.41
C VAL A 411 -3.01 -31.68 -11.08
N ILE A 412 -4.11 -32.18 -11.67
CA ILE A 412 -5.47 -31.66 -11.44
C ILE A 412 -5.87 -31.77 -9.96
N ALA A 413 -5.53 -32.90 -9.33
CA ALA A 413 -5.78 -33.14 -7.92
C ALA A 413 -5.01 -32.14 -7.04
N GLU A 414 -3.75 -31.86 -7.36
CA GLU A 414 -2.94 -30.89 -6.62
C GLU A 414 -3.45 -29.47 -6.79
N ILE A 415 -3.83 -29.04 -7.99
CA ILE A 415 -4.45 -27.72 -8.22
C ILE A 415 -5.71 -27.60 -7.36
N THR A 416 -6.57 -28.61 -7.37
CA THR A 416 -7.79 -28.66 -6.56
C THR A 416 -7.48 -28.61 -5.06
N ARG A 417 -6.43 -29.31 -4.62
CA ARG A 417 -5.96 -29.29 -3.22
C ARG A 417 -5.44 -27.92 -2.81
N LEU A 418 -4.70 -27.22 -3.68
CA LEU A 418 -4.18 -25.88 -3.43
C LEU A 418 -5.33 -24.87 -3.28
N ILE A 419 -6.34 -24.96 -4.15
CA ILE A 419 -7.57 -24.17 -4.05
C ILE A 419 -8.25 -24.41 -2.69
N GLY A 420 -8.46 -25.68 -2.32
CA GLY A 420 -9.16 -26.05 -1.08
C GLY A 420 -8.41 -25.72 0.21
N LYS A 421 -7.09 -25.57 0.18
CA LYS A 421 -6.28 -25.15 1.35
C LYS A 421 -6.12 -23.64 1.47
N SER A 422 -6.64 -22.87 0.52
CA SER A 422 -6.48 -21.42 0.55
C SER A 422 -7.23 -20.79 1.74
N PRO A 423 -6.65 -19.80 2.42
CA PRO A 423 -7.28 -19.17 3.58
C PRO A 423 -8.66 -18.58 3.25
N ASP A 424 -9.62 -18.72 4.16
CA ASP A 424 -11.00 -18.22 3.95
C ASP A 424 -11.06 -16.71 3.73
N ASN A 425 -10.14 -15.96 4.34
CA ASN A 425 -9.99 -14.50 4.19
C ASN A 425 -9.33 -14.07 2.87
N ALA A 426 -8.71 -14.97 2.10
CA ALA A 426 -8.14 -14.60 0.81
C ALA A 426 -9.25 -14.23 -0.21
N SER A 427 -8.94 -13.32 -1.15
CA SER A 427 -9.86 -13.06 -2.27
C SER A 427 -10.07 -14.29 -3.14
N ILE A 428 -11.11 -14.26 -3.98
CA ILE A 428 -11.35 -15.27 -5.02
C ILE A 428 -10.11 -15.47 -5.89
N GLN A 429 -9.45 -14.39 -6.32
CA GLN A 429 -8.21 -14.48 -7.10
C GLN A 429 -7.08 -15.14 -6.34
N GLY A 430 -6.84 -14.73 -5.09
CA GLY A 430 -5.78 -15.27 -4.26
C GLY A 430 -5.97 -16.76 -3.94
N LYS A 431 -7.22 -17.19 -3.71
CA LYS A 431 -7.58 -18.60 -3.49
C LYS A 431 -7.29 -19.51 -4.69
N ARG A 432 -7.18 -18.92 -5.86
CA ARG A 432 -6.99 -19.63 -7.13
C ARG A 432 -5.59 -19.49 -7.71
N TYR A 433 -4.73 -18.73 -7.05
CA TYR A 433 -3.33 -18.63 -7.43
C TYR A 433 -2.51 -19.66 -6.64
N GLY A 434 -1.80 -20.53 -7.35
CA GLY A 434 -1.08 -21.64 -6.75
C GLY A 434 0.26 -21.92 -7.42
N VAL A 435 1.10 -22.70 -6.74
CA VAL A 435 2.39 -23.15 -7.29
C VAL A 435 2.41 -24.67 -7.29
N LEU A 436 2.60 -25.26 -8.47
CA LEU A 436 2.96 -26.66 -8.59
C LEU A 436 4.47 -26.78 -8.32
N ASN A 437 4.83 -27.20 -7.11
CA ASN A 437 6.21 -27.19 -6.63
C ASN A 437 7.02 -28.32 -7.27
N THR A 438 7.96 -27.96 -8.15
CA THR A 438 8.83 -28.92 -8.87
C THR A 438 9.96 -29.49 -8.00
N HIS A 439 9.99 -29.19 -6.71
CA HIS A 439 10.86 -29.84 -5.72
C HIS A 439 10.15 -30.93 -4.91
N GLU A 440 8.83 -31.09 -5.10
CA GLU A 440 8.03 -32.09 -4.42
C GLU A 440 7.64 -33.19 -5.39
N GLU A 441 7.72 -34.44 -4.95
CA GLU A 441 7.17 -35.56 -5.73
C GLU A 441 5.64 -35.51 -5.73
N PRO A 442 4.97 -35.89 -6.83
CA PRO A 442 5.56 -36.42 -8.07
C PRO A 442 5.97 -35.34 -9.10
N PHE A 443 5.73 -34.06 -8.82
CA PHE A 443 5.93 -32.95 -9.76
C PHE A 443 7.40 -32.72 -10.14
N MET A 444 8.32 -32.99 -9.21
CA MET A 444 9.74 -33.01 -9.52
C MET A 444 10.01 -33.94 -10.68
N THR A 445 9.51 -35.17 -10.62
CA THR A 445 9.73 -36.15 -11.69
C THR A 445 8.98 -35.79 -12.97
N TYR A 446 7.72 -35.35 -12.89
CA TYR A 446 6.94 -34.94 -14.07
C TYR A 446 7.57 -33.76 -14.83
N ASN A 447 8.32 -32.91 -14.14
CA ASN A 447 9.07 -31.82 -14.75
C ASN A 447 10.32 -32.27 -15.53
N TRP A 448 10.63 -33.58 -15.55
CA TRP A 448 11.74 -34.15 -16.33
C TRP A 448 11.30 -35.21 -17.35
N LEU A 449 10.02 -35.59 -17.36
CA LEU A 449 9.46 -36.54 -18.33
C LEU A 449 9.07 -35.83 -19.64
N GLY A 450 9.08 -36.55 -20.76
CA GLY A 450 8.80 -36.01 -22.11
C GLY A 450 10.06 -35.66 -22.92
N LEU A 451 11.24 -35.72 -22.30
CA LEU A 451 12.53 -35.60 -22.97
C LEU A 451 13.42 -36.83 -22.71
N PRO A 452 14.37 -37.16 -23.61
CA PRO A 452 15.36 -38.20 -23.36
C PRO A 452 16.19 -37.91 -22.10
N ARG A 453 16.38 -38.91 -21.22
CA ARG A 453 17.06 -38.80 -19.90
C ARG A 453 18.48 -38.18 -19.95
N GLU A 454 19.12 -38.14 -21.10
CA GLU A 454 20.51 -37.70 -21.29
C GLU A 454 20.63 -36.22 -21.72
N ARG A 455 19.51 -35.53 -21.95
CA ARG A 455 19.50 -34.18 -22.53
C ARG A 455 19.29 -33.13 -21.45
N MET A 456 20.25 -32.22 -21.27
CA MET A 456 20.00 -31.00 -20.50
C MET A 456 19.03 -30.11 -21.29
N ILE A 457 18.06 -29.50 -20.62
CA ILE A 457 17.15 -28.52 -21.23
C ILE A 457 17.98 -27.28 -21.54
N THR A 458 18.09 -26.92 -22.82
CA THR A 458 18.93 -25.82 -23.30
C THR A 458 18.15 -24.66 -23.91
N ASN A 459 16.85 -24.84 -24.20
CA ASN A 459 16.00 -23.81 -24.81
C ASN A 459 14.49 -23.99 -24.49
N GLU A 460 13.70 -22.95 -24.79
CA GLU A 460 12.25 -22.89 -24.53
C GLU A 460 11.43 -23.96 -25.28
N GLU A 461 11.86 -24.42 -26.45
CA GLU A 461 11.14 -25.45 -27.22
C GLU A 461 11.28 -26.84 -26.58
N GLU A 462 12.40 -27.11 -25.92
CA GLU A 462 12.59 -28.34 -25.13
C GLU A 462 11.73 -28.32 -23.86
N GLU A 463 11.59 -27.17 -23.19
CA GLU A 463 10.71 -27.02 -22.02
C GLU A 463 9.24 -27.33 -22.34
N LYS A 464 8.78 -26.96 -23.55
CA LYS A 464 7.42 -27.26 -24.03
C LYS A 464 7.13 -28.76 -24.22
N GLN A 465 8.15 -29.60 -24.28
CA GLN A 465 7.97 -31.06 -24.40
C GLN A 465 7.78 -31.75 -23.05
N LEU A 466 8.10 -31.07 -21.95
CA LEU A 466 7.98 -31.64 -20.61
C LEU A 466 6.52 -31.97 -20.29
N TRP A 467 6.29 -33.11 -19.65
CA TRP A 467 4.94 -33.56 -19.28
C TRP A 467 4.20 -32.53 -18.45
N LEU A 468 4.85 -32.00 -17.40
CA LEU A 468 4.23 -31.00 -16.53
C LEU A 468 3.84 -29.73 -17.31
N TYR A 469 4.70 -29.24 -18.21
CA TYR A 469 4.37 -28.11 -19.08
C TYR A 469 3.19 -28.43 -20.01
N ARG A 470 3.23 -29.57 -20.71
CA ARG A 470 2.18 -29.99 -21.65
C ARG A 470 0.81 -30.11 -20.95
N ILE A 471 0.77 -30.70 -19.76
CA ILE A 471 -0.45 -30.82 -18.96
C ILE A 471 -0.99 -29.43 -18.59
N VAL A 472 -0.15 -28.58 -18.00
CA VAL A 472 -0.58 -27.24 -17.56
C VAL A 472 -1.02 -26.39 -18.76
N GLN A 473 -0.29 -26.43 -19.87
CA GLN A 473 -0.66 -25.71 -21.09
C GLN A 473 -1.98 -26.23 -21.68
N ALA A 474 -2.21 -27.55 -21.71
CA ALA A 474 -3.48 -28.11 -22.13
C ALA A 474 -4.64 -27.65 -21.24
N LEU A 475 -4.44 -27.58 -19.92
CA LEU A 475 -5.44 -27.04 -18.99
C LEU A 475 -5.76 -25.57 -19.28
N VAL A 476 -4.76 -24.75 -19.65
CA VAL A 476 -4.96 -23.35 -20.06
C VAL A 476 -5.71 -23.28 -21.39
N ASP A 477 -5.26 -24.01 -22.41
CA ASP A 477 -5.80 -23.93 -23.78
C ASP A 477 -7.25 -24.42 -23.86
N LYS A 478 -7.61 -25.40 -23.03
CA LYS A 478 -9.00 -25.88 -22.88
C LYS A 478 -9.82 -25.05 -21.89
N GLY A 479 -9.20 -24.03 -21.27
CA GLY A 479 -9.85 -23.13 -20.34
C GLY A 479 -10.32 -23.81 -19.07
N HIS A 480 -9.62 -24.83 -18.56
CA HIS A 480 -9.86 -25.37 -17.22
C HIS A 480 -9.19 -24.53 -16.13
N ILE A 481 -8.10 -23.86 -16.47
CA ILE A 481 -7.43 -22.85 -15.64
C ILE A 481 -7.24 -21.57 -16.45
N PHE A 482 -7.12 -20.42 -15.79
CA PHE A 482 -7.05 -19.11 -16.46
C PHE A 482 -5.74 -18.89 -17.21
N LYS A 483 -4.58 -19.09 -16.54
CA LYS A 483 -3.26 -18.96 -17.17
C LYS A 483 -2.15 -19.68 -16.41
N LEU A 484 -1.09 -20.00 -17.15
CA LEU A 484 0.25 -20.20 -16.61
C LEU A 484 0.94 -18.84 -16.52
N ASP A 485 1.11 -18.32 -15.30
CA ASP A 485 1.61 -16.96 -15.05
C ASP A 485 3.13 -16.87 -15.17
N LYS A 486 3.84 -17.86 -14.62
CA LYS A 486 5.31 -17.93 -14.65
C LYS A 486 5.80 -19.36 -14.45
N VAL A 487 6.92 -19.70 -15.09
CA VAL A 487 7.73 -20.87 -14.76
C VAL A 487 9.08 -20.40 -14.24
N ASN A 488 9.56 -20.97 -13.14
CA ASN A 488 10.93 -20.77 -12.65
C ASN A 488 11.43 -22.03 -11.93
N GLY A 489 12.66 -21.98 -11.40
CA GLY A 489 13.25 -23.13 -10.69
C GLY A 489 12.46 -23.64 -9.49
N HIS A 490 11.48 -22.90 -8.96
CA HIS A 490 10.60 -23.32 -7.85
C HIS A 490 9.33 -24.03 -8.31
N GLY A 491 8.90 -23.83 -9.55
CA GLY A 491 7.73 -24.52 -10.09
C GLY A 491 6.91 -23.69 -11.07
N TYR A 492 5.67 -24.15 -11.29
CA TYR A 492 4.70 -23.56 -12.22
C TYR A 492 3.70 -22.74 -11.43
N PHE A 493 3.73 -21.42 -11.63
CA PHE A 493 2.82 -20.46 -11.02
C PHE A 493 1.58 -20.35 -11.89
N ILE A 494 0.45 -20.78 -11.36
CA ILE A 494 -0.80 -20.89 -12.11
C ILE A 494 -1.89 -20.04 -11.47
N GLN A 495 -2.78 -19.53 -12.31
CA GLN A 495 -4.06 -18.95 -11.89
C GLN A 495 -5.16 -19.86 -12.41
N ALA A 496 -5.82 -20.57 -11.50
CA ALA A 496 -6.87 -21.55 -11.79
C ALA A 496 -8.26 -20.94 -11.97
#